data_AF-A0A2A7B6Q3-F1
#
_entry.id   AF-A0A2A7B6Q3-F1
#
_cell.length_a   1.000
_cell.length_b   1.000
_cell.length_c   1.000
_cell.angle_alpha   90.00
_cell.angle_beta   90.00
_cell.angle_gamma   90.00
#
_symmetry.space_group_name_H-M   'P 1'
#
loop_
_entity.id
_entity.type
_entity.pdbx_description
1 polymer ?
#
loop_
_entity_poly.entity_id
_entity_poly.type
_entity_poly.pdbx_seq_one_letter_code
_entity_poly.pdbx_strand_id
1 'polypeptide(L)' 'MIRLNTTWYLYYGRKLGMTEREVLACPLGRMLDYMACMQIENGADQKVYADLDTLAAIR' A
#
# COMPACT_ATOMS: atom_id res chain seq x y z
N MET A 1 9.10 12.90 7.63
CA MET A 1 8.61 12.07 6.52
C MET A 1 9.21 10.68 6.69
N ILE A 2 8.38 9.63 6.82
CA ILE A 2 8.89 8.27 6.95
C ILE A 2 9.27 7.77 5.56
N ARG A 3 10.47 7.21 5.40
CA ARG A 3 10.91 6.56 4.17
C ARG A 3 10.66 5.06 4.30
N LEU A 4 9.77 4.52 3.47
CA LEU A 4 9.55 3.08 3.39
C LEU A 4 10.82 2.39 2.87
N ASN A 5 11.15 1.26 3.47
CA ASN A 5 12.29 0.42 3.14
C ASN A 5 11.87 -1.06 3.25
N THR A 6 12.77 -1.98 2.90
CA THR A 6 12.48 -3.42 2.91
C THR A 6 11.93 -3.92 4.24
N THR A 7 12.41 -3.40 5.38
CA THR A 7 11.93 -3.79 6.70
C THR A 7 10.45 -3.45 6.91
N TRP A 8 9.98 -2.31 6.40
CA TRP A 8 8.56 -1.98 6.42
C TRP A 8 7.72 -2.99 5.64
N TYR A 9 8.18 -3.38 4.44
CA TYR A 9 7.47 -4.37 3.62
C TYR A 9 7.47 -5.74 4.27
N LEU A 10 8.58 -6.17 4.89
CA LEU A 10 8.64 -7.44 5.62
C LEU A 10 7.73 -7.45 6.84
N TYR A 11 7.65 -6.34 7.58
CA TYR A 11 6.75 -6.22 8.73
C TYR A 11 5.29 -6.37 8.31
N TYR A 12 4.86 -5.58 7.31
CA TYR A 12 3.48 -5.62 6.83
C TYR A 12 3.14 -6.91 6.08
N GLY A 13 4.07 -7.45 5.32
CA GLY A 13 3.90 -8.75 4.67
C GLY A 13 3.67 -9.87 5.67
N ARG A 14 4.41 -9.89 6.78
CA ARG A 14 4.15 -10.86 7.87
C ARG A 14 2.77 -10.67 8.50
N LYS A 15 2.29 -9.44 8.66
CA LYS A 15 0.93 -9.16 9.14
C LYS A 15 -0.15 -9.68 8.18
N LEU A 16 0.15 -9.70 6.88
CA LEU A 16 -0.68 -10.25 5.82
C LEU A 16 -0.49 -11.77 5.61
N GLY A 17 0.28 -12.44 6.47
CA GLY A 17 0.53 -13.89 6.37
C GLY A 17 1.52 -14.30 5.27
N MET A 18 2.24 -13.34 4.67
CA MET A 18 3.24 -13.60 3.64
C MET A 18 4.58 -14.03 4.25
N THR A 19 5.25 -14.97 3.60
CA THR A 19 6.65 -15.31 3.84
C THR A 19 7.58 -14.22 3.32
N GLU A 20 8.82 -14.19 3.81
CA GLU A 20 9.84 -13.24 3.34
C GLU A 20 10.06 -13.34 1.82
N ARG A 21 10.07 -14.55 1.27
CA ARG A 21 10.20 -14.77 -0.18
C ARG A 21 9.04 -14.16 -0.96
N GLU A 22 7.81 -14.31 -0.49
CA GLU A 22 6.63 -13.74 -1.13
C GLU A 22 6.64 -12.21 -1.07
N VAL A 23 7.09 -11.63 0.04
CA VAL A 23 7.25 -10.18 0.18
C VAL A 23 8.27 -9.65 -0.82
N LEU A 24 9.45 -10.27 -0.90
CA LEU A 24 10.53 -9.84 -1.79
C LEU A 24 10.19 -10.06 -3.27
N ALA A 25 9.31 -10.99 -3.59
CA ALA A 25 8.81 -11.24 -4.94
C ALA A 25 7.57 -10.40 -5.30
N CYS A 26 6.96 -9.70 -4.34
CA CYS A 26 5.75 -8.91 -4.57
C CYS A 26 6.08 -7.62 -5.35
N PRO A 27 5.39 -7.32 -6.45
CA PRO A 27 5.55 -6.03 -7.12
C PRO A 27 5.24 -4.89 -6.16
N LEU A 28 6.12 -3.87 -6.13
CA LEU A 28 6.03 -2.77 -5.17
C LEU A 28 4.63 -2.13 -5.11
N GLY A 29 4.02 -1.86 -6.27
CA GLY A 29 2.67 -1.28 -6.33
C GLY A 29 1.63 -2.14 -5.61
N ARG A 30 1.62 -3.46 -5.84
CA ARG A 30 0.70 -4.37 -5.15
C ARG A 30 0.96 -4.47 -3.65
N MET A 31 2.22 -4.46 -3.24
CA MET A 31 2.56 -4.46 -1.81
C MET A 31 2.02 -3.19 -1.11
N LEU A 32 2.13 -2.03 -1.78
CA LEU A 32 1.59 -0.77 -1.28
C LEU A 32 0.05 -0.80 -1.22
N ASP A 33 -0.62 -1.39 -2.22
CA ASP A 33 -2.07 -1.55 -2.22
C ASP A 33 -2.53 -2.45 -1.05
N TYR A 34 -1.87 -3.59 -0.83
CA TYR A 34 -2.18 -4.45 0.32
C TYR A 34 -1.98 -3.75 1.66
N MET A 35 -0.90 -2.97 1.78
CA MET A 35 -0.68 -2.13 2.95
C MET A 35 -1.79 -1.10 3.11
N ALA A 36 -2.24 -0.45 2.03
CA ALA A 36 -3.32 0.53 2.07
C ALA A 36 -4.64 -0.11 2.54
N CYS A 37 -5.02 -1.27 1.97
CA CYS A 37 -6.20 -2.01 2.38
C CYS A 37 -6.15 -2.36 3.88
N MET A 38 -5.03 -2.90 4.36
CA MET A 38 -4.85 -3.21 5.77
C MET A 38 -4.97 -1.97 6.67
N GLN A 39 -4.44 -0.82 6.27
CA GLN A 39 -4.58 0.41 7.06
C GLN A 39 -6.05 0.87 7.12
N ILE A 40 -6.77 0.80 6.00
CA ILE A 40 -8.20 1.14 5.92
C ILE A 40 -9.02 0.19 6.81
N GLU A 41 -8.74 -1.12 6.76
CA GLU A 41 -9.37 -2.11 7.65
C GLU A 41 -9.11 -1.82 9.14
N ASN A 42 -7.97 -1.20 9.47
CA ASN A 42 -7.63 -0.77 10.83
C ASN A 42 -8.09 0.67 11.17
N GLY A 43 -8.99 1.25 10.37
CA GLY A 43 -9.64 2.53 10.66
C GLY A 43 -8.93 3.76 10.11
N ALA A 44 -7.99 3.61 9.17
CA ALA A 44 -7.44 4.75 8.45
C ALA A 44 -8.44 5.26 7.40
N ASP A 45 -8.59 6.58 7.30
CA ASP A 45 -9.36 7.19 6.22
C ASP A 45 -8.61 7.08 4.88
N GLN A 46 -9.32 6.63 3.85
CA GLN A 46 -8.79 6.64 2.49
C GLN A 46 -8.62 8.09 2.02
N LYS A 47 -7.38 8.47 1.68
CA LYS A 47 -7.11 9.74 1.03
C LYS A 47 -7.32 9.61 -0.48
N VAL A 48 -8.44 10.15 -0.95
CA VAL A 48 -8.70 10.31 -2.38
C VAL A 48 -8.06 11.63 -2.82
N TYR A 49 -6.97 11.55 -3.59
CA TYR A 49 -6.21 12.73 -4.02
C TYR A 49 -6.84 13.46 -5.21
N ALA A 50 -7.65 12.76 -6.01
CA ALA A 50 -8.50 13.33 -7.05
C ALA A 50 -9.59 12.32 -7.38
N ASP A 51 -10.82 12.78 -7.63
CA ASP A 51 -11.83 11.94 -8.27
C ASP A 51 -11.51 11.77 -9.77
N LEU A 52 -12.06 10.73 -10.39
CA LEU A 52 -11.87 10.43 -11.81
C LEU A 52 -12.29 11.60 -12.72
N ASP A 53 -13.31 12.36 -12.29
CA ASP A 53 -13.83 13.51 -13.04
C ASP A 53 -12.84 14.69 -13.03
N THR A 54 -12.14 14.90 -11.91
CA THR A 54 -11.10 15.92 -11.73
C THR A 54 -9.88 15.60 -12.59
N LEU A 55 -9.50 14.32 -12.69
CA LEU A 55 -8.40 13.88 -13.56
C LEU A 55 -8.76 14.05 -15.04
N ALA A 56 -10.02 13.83 -15.43
CA ALA A 56 -10.50 14.04 -16.80
C ALA A 56 -10.45 15.52 -17.21
N ALA A 57 -10.62 16.45 -16.27
CA ALA A 57 -10.59 17.89 -16.52
C ALA A 57 -9.17 18.50 -16.67
N ILE A 58 -8.11 17.73 -16.39
CA ILE A 58 -6.71 18.16 -16.56
C ILE A 58 -6.21 17.91 -18.00
N ARG A 59 -7.04 17.29 -18.85
CA ARG A 59 -6.73 16.98 -20.25
C ARG A 59 -7.17 18.09 -21.20
#